data_AF-A0A6G2DBI4-F1
#
_entry.id   AF-A0A6G2DBI4-F1
#
_cell.length_a   1.000
_cell.length_b   1.000
_cell.length_c   1.000
_cell.angle_alpha   90.00
_cell.angle_beta   90.00
_cell.angle_gamma   90.00
#
_symmetry.space_group_name_H-M   'P 1'
#
loop_
_entity.id
_entity.type
_entity.pdbx_description
1 polymer ?
#
loop_
_entity_poly.entity_id
_entity_poly.type
_entity_poly.pdbx_seq_one_letter_code
_entity_poly.pdbx_strand_id
1 'polypeptide(L)'
;MGLKHLEDVTYFRLNNEINRPVNGQIMLHKDKEALDAFFKENVVPNTMVFDSIKDKINYLIEHNYIETAFIKKYRPEFLEELAQFIKDQNFQFKSFMAAYKFYNQYALKTNDGEYYLENMEDRVFFNALYFADGNEAVAIDIANEIIHQRYQP
;
A
#
# COMPACT_ATOMS: atom_id res chain seq x y z
N MET A 1 14.52 -9.39 -9.25
CA MET A 1 14.66 -10.06 -7.93
C MET A 1 13.29 -9.99 -7.33
N GLY A 2 12.66 -11.11 -6.95
CA GLY A 2 11.41 -11.03 -6.19
C GLY A 2 11.68 -10.90 -4.69
N LEU A 3 10.62 -10.82 -3.90
CA LEU A 3 10.71 -10.55 -2.45
C LEU A 3 11.53 -11.57 -1.64
N LYS A 4 11.84 -12.75 -2.21
CA LYS A 4 12.61 -13.80 -1.54
C LYS A 4 14.13 -13.64 -1.59
N HIS A 5 14.65 -12.74 -2.44
CA HIS A 5 16.08 -12.56 -2.64
C HIS A 5 16.47 -11.09 -2.49
N LEU A 6 16.53 -10.62 -1.24
CA LEU A 6 16.94 -9.27 -0.87
C LEU A 6 18.36 -9.33 -0.26
N GLU A 7 19.36 -9.59 -1.10
CA GLU A 7 20.76 -9.51 -0.69
C GLU A 7 21.26 -8.06 -0.83
N ASP A 8 22.05 -7.58 0.15
CA ASP A 8 22.71 -6.26 0.16
C ASP A 8 21.83 -4.99 0.10
N VAL A 9 20.64 -5.03 0.71
CA VAL A 9 19.77 -3.85 0.82
C VAL A 9 20.27 -2.81 1.83
N THR A 10 20.09 -1.52 1.54
CA THR A 10 20.64 -0.43 2.36
C THR A 10 19.69 0.08 3.44
N TYR A 11 18.38 -0.08 3.25
CA TYR A 11 17.37 0.50 4.14
C TYR A 11 17.44 -0.01 5.60
N PHE A 12 17.85 -1.27 5.84
CA PHE A 12 18.08 -1.76 7.20
C PHE A 12 19.28 -1.07 7.87
N ARG A 13 20.38 -0.89 7.13
CA ARG A 13 21.56 -0.18 7.65
C ARG A 13 21.20 1.27 7.98
N LEU A 14 20.50 1.95 7.08
CA LEU A 14 20.06 3.34 7.28
C LEU A 14 19.15 3.46 8.50
N ASN A 15 18.16 2.57 8.67
CA ASN A 15 17.28 2.62 9.84
C ASN A 15 18.05 2.36 11.15
N ASN A 16 19.04 1.47 11.14
CA ASN A 16 19.88 1.20 12.31
C ASN A 16 20.75 2.40 12.74
N GLU A 17 21.04 3.36 11.85
CA GLU A 17 21.79 4.58 12.20
C GLU A 17 21.02 5.49 13.19
N ILE A 18 19.70 5.35 13.29
CA ILE A 18 18.88 6.04 14.31
C ILE A 18 19.34 5.67 15.73
N ASN A 19 19.80 4.43 15.92
CA ASN A 19 20.27 3.91 17.22
C ASN A 19 21.70 4.36 17.56
N ARG A 20 22.32 5.24 16.76
CA ARG A 20 23.67 5.79 16.98
C ARG A 20 23.60 7.31 17.12
N PRO A 21 23.31 7.84 18.33
CA PRO A 21 23.21 9.27 18.54
C PRO A 21 24.51 10.01 18.19
N VAL A 22 24.39 11.17 17.57
CA VAL A 22 25.51 12.09 17.31
C VAL A 22 25.32 13.31 18.20
N ASN A 23 26.31 13.62 19.05
CA ASN A 23 26.21 14.71 20.03
C ASN A 23 24.97 14.62 20.94
N GLY A 24 24.57 13.40 21.32
CA GLY A 24 23.39 13.15 22.16
C GLY A 24 22.04 13.31 21.44
N GLN A 25 22.03 13.52 20.12
CA GLN A 25 20.81 13.66 19.32
C GLN A 25 20.57 12.43 18.44
N ILE A 26 19.30 12.02 18.36
CA ILE A 26 18.84 10.95 17.47
C ILE A 26 18.79 11.48 16.04
N MET A 27 19.35 10.72 15.10
CA MET A 27 19.44 11.10 13.69
C MET A 27 18.14 10.77 12.93
N LEU A 28 17.04 11.48 13.22
CA LEU A 28 15.70 11.17 12.67
C LEU A 28 15.61 11.17 11.14
N HIS A 29 16.45 11.95 10.45
CA HIS A 29 16.49 11.94 8.98
C HIS A 29 16.92 10.58 8.41
N LYS A 30 17.64 9.75 9.18
CA LYS A 30 18.02 8.39 8.78
C LYS A 30 16.83 7.46 8.61
N ASP A 31 15.73 7.72 9.31
CA ASP A 31 14.47 7.01 9.07
C ASP A 31 13.87 7.35 7.70
N LYS A 32 14.01 8.61 7.26
CA LYS A 32 13.56 9.06 5.94
C LYS A 32 14.43 8.50 4.82
N GLU A 33 15.75 8.52 4.99
CA GLU A 33 16.66 7.86 4.05
C GLU A 33 16.36 6.35 3.94
N ALA A 34 16.08 5.69 5.07
CA ALA A 34 15.70 4.27 5.08
C ALA A 34 14.36 4.02 4.37
N LEU A 35 13.37 4.90 4.58
CA LEU A 35 12.09 4.82 3.90
C LEU A 35 12.25 4.96 2.38
N ASP A 36 12.99 5.97 1.92
CA ASP A 36 13.23 6.20 0.50
C ASP A 36 13.98 5.03 -0.15
N ALA A 37 15.02 4.51 0.54
CA ALA A 37 15.75 3.34 0.12
C ALA A 37 14.86 2.09 0.07
N PHE A 38 13.97 1.90 1.03
CA PHE A 38 13.03 0.77 1.04
C PHE A 38 12.09 0.81 -0.17
N PHE A 39 11.55 1.98 -0.50
CA PHE A 39 10.71 2.12 -1.69
C PHE A 39 11.50 1.85 -2.97
N LYS A 40 12.70 2.41 -3.09
CA LYS A 40 13.54 2.28 -4.29
C LYS A 40 14.07 0.86 -4.51
N GLU A 41 14.50 0.19 -3.45
CA GLU A 41 15.20 -1.11 -3.54
C GLU A 41 14.23 -2.30 -3.41
N ASN A 42 13.07 -2.12 -2.79
CA ASN A 42 12.13 -3.21 -2.52
C ASN A 42 10.73 -2.96 -3.10
N VAL A 43 10.05 -1.88 -2.73
CA VAL A 43 8.63 -1.73 -3.08
C VAL A 43 8.43 -1.52 -4.59
N VAL A 44 9.03 -0.49 -5.17
CA VAL A 44 8.87 -0.11 -6.57
C VAL A 44 9.26 -1.24 -7.54
N PRO A 45 10.45 -1.88 -7.44
CA PRO A 45 10.81 -2.94 -8.37
C PRO A 45 9.99 -4.22 -8.22
N ASN A 46 9.33 -4.43 -7.07
CA ASN A 46 8.60 -5.66 -6.75
C ASN A 46 7.09 -5.47 -6.71
N THR A 47 6.55 -4.33 -7.17
CA THR A 47 5.11 -4.09 -7.26
C THR A 47 4.64 -4.27 -8.69
N MET A 48 3.61 -5.09 -8.89
CA MET A 48 2.97 -5.21 -10.21
C MET A 48 2.24 -3.91 -10.56
N VAL A 49 2.49 -3.41 -11.77
CA VAL A 49 1.85 -2.19 -12.29
C VAL A 49 0.75 -2.59 -13.27
N PHE A 50 -0.37 -1.89 -13.20
CA PHE A 50 -1.54 -2.07 -14.06
C PHE A 50 -1.85 -0.75 -14.75
N ASP A 51 -2.43 -0.81 -15.95
CA ASP A 51 -2.77 0.38 -16.74
C ASP A 51 -3.95 1.17 -16.15
N SER A 52 -4.86 0.49 -15.45
CA SER A 52 -6.01 1.08 -14.77
C SER A 52 -6.42 0.28 -13.52
N ILE A 53 -7.25 0.87 -12.65
CA ILE A 53 -7.84 0.14 -11.52
C ILE A 53 -8.76 -0.98 -12.00
N LYS A 54 -9.45 -0.78 -13.14
CA LYS A 54 -10.24 -1.83 -13.78
C LYS A 54 -9.38 -3.03 -14.19
N ASP A 55 -8.24 -2.81 -14.83
CA ASP A 55 -7.35 -3.91 -15.23
C ASP A 55 -6.80 -4.65 -14.02
N LYS A 56 -6.49 -3.92 -12.96
CA LYS A 56 -6.09 -4.50 -11.67
C LYS A 56 -7.20 -5.36 -11.06
N ILE A 57 -8.42 -4.84 -10.94
CA ILE A 57 -9.56 -5.60 -10.40
C ILE A 57 -9.79 -6.87 -11.22
N ASN A 58 -9.76 -6.77 -12.56
CA ASN A 58 -9.94 -7.92 -13.44
C ASN A 58 -8.84 -8.98 -13.20
N TYR A 59 -7.57 -8.57 -13.16
CA TYR A 59 -6.46 -9.47 -12.88
C TYR A 59 -6.64 -10.17 -11.53
N LEU A 60 -6.98 -9.43 -10.48
CA LEU A 60 -7.17 -9.96 -9.13
C LEU A 60 -8.34 -10.95 -9.05
N ILE A 61 -9.44 -10.69 -9.75
CA ILE A 61 -10.58 -11.62 -9.82
C ILE A 61 -10.21 -12.88 -10.61
N GLU A 62 -9.62 -12.73 -11.80
CA GLU A 62 -9.27 -13.84 -12.69
C GLU A 62 -8.31 -14.83 -12.00
N HIS A 63 -7.38 -14.31 -11.20
CA HIS A 63 -6.39 -15.11 -10.47
C HIS A 63 -6.84 -15.49 -9.04
N ASN A 64 -8.11 -15.26 -8.69
CA ASN A 64 -8.71 -15.60 -7.40
C ASN A 64 -8.04 -14.96 -6.16
N TYR A 65 -7.53 -13.74 -6.30
CA TYR A 65 -7.00 -12.97 -5.16
C TYR A 65 -8.07 -12.22 -4.38
N ILE A 66 -9.17 -11.82 -5.03
CA ILE A 66 -10.29 -11.10 -4.40
C ILE A 66 -11.63 -11.69 -4.79
N GLU A 67 -12.64 -11.52 -3.93
CA GLU A 67 -14.00 -11.96 -4.20
C GLU A 67 -14.77 -10.96 -5.08
N THR A 68 -15.54 -11.49 -6.03
CA THR A 68 -16.29 -10.66 -7.00
C THR A 68 -17.57 -10.05 -6.42
N ALA A 69 -18.11 -10.61 -5.34
CA ALA A 69 -19.46 -10.30 -4.87
C ALA A 69 -19.65 -8.85 -4.43
N PHE A 70 -18.71 -8.30 -3.65
CA PHE A 70 -18.81 -6.92 -3.15
C PHE A 70 -18.48 -5.88 -4.24
N ILE A 71 -17.54 -6.19 -5.15
CA ILE A 71 -17.19 -5.31 -6.28
C ILE A 71 -18.39 -5.08 -7.20
N LYS A 72 -19.18 -6.13 -7.47
CA LYS A 72 -20.38 -6.06 -8.34
C LYS A 72 -21.51 -5.19 -7.80
N LYS A 73 -21.43 -4.73 -6.54
CA LYS A 73 -22.41 -3.82 -5.95
C LYS A 73 -22.24 -2.37 -6.42
N TYR A 74 -21.11 -2.05 -7.05
CA TYR A 74 -20.76 -0.71 -7.49
C TYR A 74 -20.78 -0.61 -9.01
N ARG A 75 -21.12 0.58 -9.51
CA ARG A 75 -21.03 0.90 -10.94
C ARG A 75 -19.55 1.09 -11.33
N PRO A 76 -19.13 0.68 -12.54
CA PRO A 76 -17.74 0.80 -12.97
C PRO A 76 -17.17 2.21 -12.90
N GLU A 77 -17.99 3.24 -13.17
CA GLU A 77 -17.55 4.63 -13.10
C GLU A 77 -17.19 5.05 -11.67
N PHE A 78 -17.96 4.59 -10.67
CA PHE A 78 -17.67 4.89 -9.27
C PHE A 78 -16.35 4.26 -8.80
N LEU A 79 -16.02 3.06 -9.29
CA LEU A 79 -14.74 2.41 -8.96
C LEU A 79 -13.54 3.26 -9.43
N GLU A 80 -13.63 3.85 -10.63
CA GLU A 80 -12.61 4.77 -11.14
C GLU A 80 -12.59 6.09 -10.35
N GLU A 81 -13.77 6.66 -10.03
CA GLU A 81 -13.90 7.89 -9.24
C GLU A 81 -13.31 7.72 -7.83
N LEU A 82 -13.61 6.61 -7.14
CA LEU A 82 -13.09 6.32 -5.81
C LEU A 82 -11.57 6.09 -5.84
N ALA A 83 -11.06 5.34 -6.82
CA ALA A 83 -9.63 5.12 -6.98
C ALA A 83 -8.88 6.44 -7.23
N GLN A 84 -9.43 7.31 -8.07
CA GLN A 84 -8.87 8.63 -8.32
C GLN A 84 -8.93 9.53 -7.07
N PHE A 85 -10.06 9.53 -6.34
CA PHE A 85 -10.20 10.27 -5.08
C PHE A 85 -9.12 9.88 -4.07
N ILE A 86 -8.87 8.57 -3.88
CA ILE A 86 -7.85 8.09 -2.94
C ILE A 86 -6.45 8.52 -3.40
N LYS A 87 -6.15 8.37 -4.70
CA LYS A 87 -4.86 8.78 -5.28
C LYS A 87 -4.60 10.28 -5.13
N ASP A 88 -5.62 11.11 -5.25
CA ASP A 88 -5.52 12.57 -5.09
C ASP A 88 -5.13 12.98 -3.65
N GLN A 89 -5.30 12.08 -2.66
CA GLN A 89 -4.83 12.32 -1.30
C GLN A 89 -3.30 12.22 -1.17
N ASN A 90 -2.61 11.67 -2.18
CA ASN A 90 -1.16 11.56 -2.26
C ASN A 90 -0.54 11.01 -0.95
N PHE A 91 -1.00 9.84 -0.54
CA PHE A 91 -0.58 9.26 0.72
C PHE A 91 0.92 8.95 0.73
N GLN A 92 1.59 9.31 1.82
CA GLN A 92 3.01 9.01 2.03
C GLN A 92 3.22 8.44 3.42
N PHE A 93 3.95 7.32 3.50
CA PHE A 93 4.33 6.76 4.79
C PHE A 93 5.23 7.73 5.55
N LYS A 94 4.99 7.84 6.87
CA LYS A 94 5.75 8.77 7.72
C LYS A 94 7.03 8.18 8.30
N SER A 95 7.23 6.87 8.23
CA SER A 95 8.44 6.20 8.70
C SER A 95 8.75 4.93 7.93
N PHE A 96 10.03 4.51 7.95
CA PHE A 96 10.46 3.23 7.39
C PHE A 96 9.69 2.06 8.01
N MET A 97 9.55 2.05 9.34
CA MET A 97 8.89 0.94 10.05
C MET A 97 7.41 0.81 9.68
N ALA A 98 6.71 1.91 9.47
CA ALA A 98 5.30 1.88 9.04
C ALA A 98 5.16 1.25 7.65
N ALA A 99 5.97 1.68 6.68
CA ALA A 99 5.97 1.11 5.34
C ALA A 99 6.40 -0.36 5.36
N TYR A 100 7.49 -0.67 6.04
CA TYR A 100 8.04 -2.03 6.14
C TYR A 100 6.99 -3.00 6.73
N LYS A 101 6.29 -2.63 7.81
CA LYS A 101 5.23 -3.46 8.37
C LYS A 101 4.09 -3.68 7.40
N PHE A 102 3.59 -2.61 6.78
CA PHE A 102 2.50 -2.70 5.79
C PHE A 102 2.84 -3.69 4.69
N TYR A 103 3.96 -3.52 4.01
CA TYR A 103 4.35 -4.38 2.89
C TYR A 103 4.69 -5.81 3.33
N ASN A 104 5.26 -6.02 4.51
CA ASN A 104 5.59 -7.38 4.94
C ASN A 104 4.38 -8.19 5.40
N GLN A 105 3.41 -7.55 6.08
CA GLN A 105 2.36 -8.25 6.82
C GLN A 105 0.95 -8.03 6.25
N TYR A 106 0.71 -6.92 5.57
CA TYR A 106 -0.64 -6.52 5.15
C TYR A 106 -0.81 -6.57 3.64
N ALA A 107 0.11 -5.96 2.87
CA ALA A 107 -0.01 -5.86 1.43
C ALA A 107 -0.20 -7.24 0.78
N LEU A 108 -1.20 -7.33 -0.08
CA LEU A 108 -1.45 -8.53 -0.87
C LEU A 108 -0.23 -8.83 -1.76
N LYS A 109 0.15 -10.10 -1.81
CA LYS A 109 1.25 -10.61 -2.62
C LYS A 109 0.73 -11.65 -3.60
N THR A 110 1.47 -11.89 -4.67
CA THR A 110 1.25 -13.05 -5.52
C THR A 110 1.34 -14.34 -4.70
N ASN A 111 0.69 -15.41 -5.17
CA ASN A 111 0.65 -16.69 -4.44
C ASN A 111 2.05 -17.32 -4.23
N ASP A 112 2.97 -17.06 -5.14
CA ASP A 112 4.38 -17.44 -4.98
C ASP A 112 5.16 -16.50 -4.03
N GLY A 113 4.57 -15.36 -3.65
CA GLY A 113 5.16 -14.36 -2.77
C GLY A 113 6.26 -13.52 -3.42
N GLU A 114 6.42 -13.56 -4.74
CA GLU A 114 7.51 -12.84 -5.43
C GLU A 114 7.22 -11.35 -5.66
N TYR A 115 5.94 -10.95 -5.75
CA TYR A 115 5.54 -9.57 -6.04
C TYR A 115 4.41 -9.07 -5.13
N TYR A 116 4.39 -7.76 -4.88
CA TYR A 116 3.26 -7.05 -4.31
C TYR A 116 2.20 -6.79 -5.38
N LEU A 117 0.94 -7.02 -5.01
CA LEU A 117 -0.23 -6.72 -5.81
C LEU A 117 -0.94 -5.44 -5.33
N GLU A 118 -0.47 -4.83 -4.26
CA GLU A 118 -1.22 -3.83 -3.51
C GLU A 118 -0.29 -2.82 -2.80
N ASN A 119 -0.70 -1.55 -2.81
CA ASN A 119 -0.14 -0.49 -1.99
C ASN A 119 -1.16 -0.01 -0.92
N MET A 120 -0.84 1.03 -0.14
CA MET A 120 -1.76 1.53 0.89
C MET A 120 -3.09 2.03 0.31
N GLU A 121 -3.05 2.73 -0.82
CA GLU A 121 -4.23 3.30 -1.48
C GLU A 121 -5.18 2.19 -1.96
N ASP A 122 -4.65 1.12 -2.53
CA ASP A 122 -5.42 -0.07 -2.91
C ASP A 122 -6.08 -0.73 -1.68
N ARG A 123 -5.35 -0.83 -0.56
CA ARG A 123 -5.91 -1.38 0.69
C ARG A 123 -7.06 -0.54 1.21
N VAL A 124 -6.94 0.78 1.14
CA VAL A 124 -8.04 1.70 1.46
C VAL A 124 -9.21 1.45 0.52
N PHE A 125 -8.95 1.37 -0.79
CA PHE A 125 -9.96 1.17 -1.82
C PHE A 125 -10.80 -0.08 -1.57
N PHE A 126 -10.16 -1.24 -1.41
CA PHE A 126 -10.89 -2.50 -1.19
C PHE A 126 -11.61 -2.55 0.16
N ASN A 127 -11.00 -2.02 1.24
CA ASN A 127 -11.66 -1.94 2.54
C ASN A 127 -12.90 -1.05 2.50
N ALA A 128 -12.81 0.12 1.85
CA ALA A 128 -13.92 1.04 1.71
C ALA A 128 -15.10 0.40 0.96
N LEU A 129 -14.83 -0.25 -0.18
CA LEU A 129 -15.85 -0.95 -0.95
C LEU A 129 -16.47 -2.10 -0.17
N TYR A 130 -15.67 -2.86 0.58
CA TYR A 130 -16.15 -3.99 1.37
C TYR A 130 -17.06 -3.52 2.51
N PHE A 131 -16.63 -2.54 3.31
CA PHE A 131 -17.41 -2.08 4.47
C PHE A 131 -18.66 -1.28 4.10
N ALA A 132 -18.63 -0.57 2.98
CA ALA A 132 -19.77 0.24 2.54
C ALA A 132 -20.88 -0.57 1.86
N ASP A 133 -20.63 -1.85 1.55
CA ASP A 133 -21.63 -2.82 1.08
C ASP A 133 -22.51 -2.36 -0.11
N GLY A 134 -21.96 -1.58 -1.04
CA GLY A 134 -22.66 -1.03 -2.20
C GLY A 134 -23.13 0.41 -2.04
N ASN A 135 -22.92 1.04 -0.87
CA ASN A 135 -23.23 2.44 -0.64
C ASN A 135 -22.04 3.34 -1.00
N GLU A 136 -22.11 3.99 -2.16
CA GLU A 136 -21.03 4.83 -2.71
C GLU A 136 -20.63 6.00 -1.79
N ALA A 137 -21.59 6.67 -1.17
CA ALA A 137 -21.29 7.77 -0.25
C ALA A 137 -20.52 7.29 0.98
N VAL A 138 -20.95 6.16 1.56
CA VAL A 138 -20.27 5.54 2.70
C VAL A 138 -18.87 5.03 2.30
N ALA A 139 -18.70 4.53 1.07
CA ALA A 139 -17.38 4.11 0.59
C ALA A 139 -16.40 5.29 0.51
N ILE A 140 -16.85 6.46 0.01
CA ILE A 140 -16.04 7.68 0.01
C ILE A 140 -15.68 8.08 1.45
N ASP A 141 -16.65 8.11 2.36
CA ASP A 141 -16.43 8.50 3.76
C ASP A 141 -15.41 7.57 4.43
N ILE A 142 -15.56 6.25 4.29
CA ILE A 142 -14.63 5.27 4.85
C ILE A 142 -13.23 5.43 4.23
N ALA A 143 -13.14 5.57 2.91
CA ALA A 143 -11.86 5.79 2.24
C ALA A 143 -11.17 7.05 2.76
N ASN A 144 -11.93 8.15 2.93
CA ASN A 144 -11.43 9.41 3.46
C ASN A 144 -10.93 9.28 4.91
N GLU A 145 -11.62 8.53 5.76
CA GLU A 145 -11.18 8.30 7.14
C GLU A 145 -9.92 7.43 7.23
N ILE A 146 -9.83 6.36 6.42
CA ILE A 146 -8.68 5.44 6.44
C ILE A 146 -7.44 6.10 5.81
N ILE A 147 -7.57 6.75 4.65
CA ILE A 147 -6.41 7.34 3.96
C ILE A 147 -5.76 8.49 4.77
N HIS A 148 -6.56 9.22 5.54
CA HIS A 148 -6.09 10.23 6.49
C HIS A 148 -5.69 9.65 7.85
N GLN A 149 -5.76 8.33 8.01
CA GLN A 149 -5.39 7.62 9.24
C GLN A 149 -6.18 8.08 10.48
N ARG A 150 -7.43 8.55 10.28
CA ARG A 150 -8.36 8.90 11.37
C ARG A 150 -9.11 7.66 11.88
N TYR A 151 -9.27 6.66 11.02
CA TYR A 151 -9.80 5.34 11.34
C TYR A 151 -8.87 4.24 10.83
N GLN A 152 -8.66 3.21 11.64
CA GLN A 152 -7.94 2.00 11.24
C GLN A 152 -8.82 0.79 11.62
N PRO A 153 -9.36 0.05 10.62
CA PRO A 153 -10.17 -1.13 10.85
C PRO A 153 -9.35 -2.32 11.39
#